data_AF-A0AAV4G2Z3-F1
#
_entry.id   AF-A0AAV4G2Z3-F1
#
_cell.length_a   1.000
_cell.length_b   1.000
_cell.length_c   1.000
_cell.angle_alpha   90.00
_cell.angle_beta   90.00
_cell.angle_gamma   90.00
#
_symmetry.space_group_name_H-M   'P 1'
#
loop_
_entity.id
_entity.type
_entity.pdbx_description
1 polymer ?
#
loop_
_entity_poly.entity_id
_entity_poly.type
_entity_poly.pdbx_seq_one_letter_code
_entity_poly.pdbx_strand_id
1 'polypeptide(L)'
;MIVKSRLRWVGHVHRIDDHRLPKIVMYSELSSGYREKGAPRKRYKDSLKRTLSACDIDVQGWSDLATDRSAWRCRIQEATTKFEEERITAANNKRLRRDNPTQTPTPHPCRHCSRICRARIGLISHERACRQRHGQPP
;
A
#
# COMPACT_ATOMS: atom_id res chain seq x y z
N MET A 1 12.00 1.24 -9.41
CA MET A 1 10.87 1.54 -8.49
C MET A 1 9.72 2.18 -9.25
N ILE A 2 8.50 1.65 -9.13
CA ILE A 2 7.31 2.10 -9.88
C ILE A 2 7.01 3.59 -9.67
N VAL A 3 7.17 4.07 -8.43
CA VAL A 3 6.96 5.48 -8.06
C VAL A 3 7.89 6.43 -8.84
N LYS A 4 9.19 6.11 -8.97
CA LYS A 4 10.14 6.88 -9.80
C LYS A 4 9.65 7.04 -11.23
N SER A 5 9.25 5.93 -11.85
CA SER A 5 8.83 5.90 -13.25
C SER A 5 7.55 6.72 -13.46
N ARG A 6 6.60 6.67 -12.51
CA ARG A 6 5.38 7.48 -12.54
C ARG A 6 5.69 8.98 -12.46
N LEU A 7 6.56 9.40 -11.53
CA LEU A 7 6.94 10.80 -11.38
C LEU A 7 7.75 11.32 -12.59
N ARG A 8 8.60 10.48 -13.19
CA ARG A 8 9.30 10.86 -14.43
C ARG A 8 8.33 11.04 -15.59
N TRP A 9 7.38 10.13 -15.73
CA TRP A 9 6.36 10.18 -16.76
C TRP A 9 5.46 11.41 -16.62
N VAL A 10 5.00 11.72 -15.40
CA VAL A 10 4.09 12.86 -15.20
C VAL A 10 4.76 14.19 -15.56
N GLY A 11 6.01 14.40 -15.15
CA GLY A 11 6.73 15.62 -15.54
C GLY A 11 7.03 15.65 -17.03
N HIS A 12 7.23 14.49 -17.66
CA HIS A 12 7.32 14.44 -19.12
C HIS A 12 6.01 14.90 -19.76
N VAL A 13 4.87 14.35 -19.36
CA VAL A 13 3.54 14.74 -19.86
C VAL A 13 3.26 16.22 -19.64
N HIS A 14 3.61 16.77 -18.48
CA HIS A 14 3.45 18.20 -18.20
C HIS A 14 4.21 19.11 -19.18
N ARG A 15 5.41 18.69 -19.62
CA ARG A 15 6.24 19.44 -20.57
C ARG A 15 5.95 19.16 -22.05
N ILE A 16 5.07 18.20 -22.36
CA ILE A 16 4.61 18.00 -23.74
C ILE A 16 3.70 19.18 -24.13
N ASP A 17 3.59 19.47 -25.42
CA ASP A 17 2.67 20.50 -25.93
C ASP A 17 1.19 20.19 -25.60
N ASP A 18 0.39 21.24 -25.39
CA ASP A 18 -1.00 21.13 -24.93
C ASP A 18 -1.94 20.45 -25.93
N HIS A 19 -1.63 20.49 -27.23
CA HIS A 19 -2.43 19.85 -28.27
C HIS A 19 -2.27 18.32 -28.32
N ARG A 20 -1.36 17.75 -27.52
CA ARG A 20 -1.06 16.31 -27.54
C ARG A 20 -2.00 15.55 -26.62
N LEU A 21 -2.58 14.46 -27.14
CA LEU A 21 -3.56 13.63 -26.42
C LEU A 21 -3.16 13.24 -24.99
N PRO A 22 -1.91 12.83 -24.67
CA PRO A 22 -1.55 12.46 -23.31
C PRO A 22 -1.73 13.60 -22.30
N LYS A 23 -1.39 14.84 -22.69
CA LYS A 23 -1.53 16.01 -21.83
C LYS A 23 -3.00 16.42 -21.71
N ILE A 24 -3.72 16.45 -22.84
CA ILE A 24 -5.17 16.68 -22.86
C ILE A 24 -5.88 15.72 -21.91
N VAL A 25 -5.69 14.41 -22.08
CA VAL A 25 -6.33 13.38 -21.25
C VAL A 25 -5.96 13.54 -19.78
N MET A 26 -4.71 13.89 -19.47
CA MET A 26 -4.24 14.05 -18.09
C MET A 26 -4.93 15.21 -17.35
N TYR A 27 -5.16 16.33 -18.04
CA TYR A 27 -5.79 17.53 -17.46
C TYR A 27 -7.30 17.62 -17.72
N SER A 28 -7.84 16.78 -18.60
CA SER A 28 -9.26 16.73 -18.89
C SER A 28 -10.10 16.29 -17.70
N GLU A 29 -11.33 16.80 -17.66
CA GLU A 29 -12.36 16.37 -16.74
C GLU A 29 -13.59 15.93 -17.55
N LEU A 30 -14.38 15.00 -17.00
CA LEU A 30 -15.60 14.55 -17.66
C LEU A 30 -16.60 15.71 -17.68
N SER A 31 -17.07 16.10 -18.88
CA SER A 31 -18.07 17.15 -19.04
C SER A 31 -19.44 16.77 -18.49
N SER A 32 -19.76 15.47 -18.47
CA SER A 32 -20.99 14.92 -17.94
C SER A 32 -20.77 13.51 -17.37
N GLY A 33 -21.69 13.09 -16.50
CA GLY A 33 -21.65 11.78 -15.82
C GLY A 33 -21.18 11.86 -14.38
N TYR A 34 -21.74 10.99 -13.53
CA TYR A 34 -21.36 10.84 -12.13
C TYR A 34 -20.59 9.53 -11.92
N ARG A 35 -19.78 9.45 -10.86
CA ARG A 35 -19.20 8.17 -10.42
C ARG A 35 -20.16 7.54 -9.41
N GLU A 36 -20.42 6.26 -9.57
CA GLU A 36 -21.22 5.50 -8.62
C GLU A 36 -20.66 5.59 -7.20
N LYS A 37 -21.57 5.64 -6.22
CA LYS A 37 -21.21 5.62 -4.80
C LYS A 37 -20.67 4.22 -4.44
N GLY A 38 -19.61 4.16 -3.63
CA GLY A 38 -18.99 2.92 -3.20
C GLY A 38 -17.47 2.93 -3.40
N ALA A 39 -16.93 1.88 -4.03
CA ALA A 39 -15.50 1.69 -4.29
C ALA A 39 -15.13 1.77 -5.79
N PRO A 40 -15.40 2.90 -6.48
CA PRO A 40 -15.02 3.06 -7.88
C PRO A 40 -13.50 3.00 -8.06
N ARG A 41 -13.06 2.56 -9.24
CA ARG A 41 -11.64 2.50 -9.59
C ARG A 41 -10.99 3.90 -9.49
N LYS A 42 -9.84 3.96 -8.81
CA LYS A 42 -9.03 5.18 -8.66
C LYS A 42 -8.59 5.70 -10.02
N ARG A 43 -8.66 7.01 -10.23
CA ARG A 43 -8.09 7.65 -11.42
C ARG A 43 -6.57 7.61 -11.35
N TYR A 44 -5.93 7.80 -12.49
CA TYR A 44 -4.49 8.02 -12.54
C TYR A 44 -4.09 9.23 -11.68
N LYS A 45 -4.82 10.37 -11.79
CA LYS A 45 -4.62 11.60 -11.00
C LYS A 45 -4.63 11.32 -9.50
N ASP A 46 -5.54 10.48 -9.01
CA ASP A 46 -5.63 10.11 -7.58
C ASP A 46 -4.40 9.29 -7.15
N SER A 47 -3.92 8.41 -8.03
CA SER A 47 -2.70 7.63 -7.77
C SER A 47 -1.44 8.47 -7.80
N LEU A 48 -1.40 9.48 -8.67
CA LEU A 48 -0.35 10.47 -8.73
C LEU A 48 -0.33 11.32 -7.45
N LYS A 49 -1.46 11.88 -7.01
CA LYS A 49 -1.55 12.66 -5.76
C LYS A 49 -0.99 11.90 -4.55
N ARG A 50 -1.37 10.62 -4.43
CA ARG A 50 -0.84 9.74 -3.37
C ARG A 50 0.67 9.54 -3.49
N THR A 51 1.18 9.42 -4.72
CA THR A 51 2.61 9.21 -4.96
C THR A 51 3.42 10.47 -4.67
N LEU A 52 2.92 11.65 -5.04
CA LEU A 52 3.53 12.95 -4.72
C LEU A 52 3.60 13.16 -3.21
N SER A 53 2.48 12.96 -2.51
CA SER A 53 2.41 13.06 -1.05
C SER A 53 3.34 12.06 -0.35
N ALA A 54 3.40 10.81 -0.81
CA ALA A 54 4.32 9.81 -0.25
C ALA A 54 5.80 10.15 -0.48
N CYS A 55 6.10 10.93 -1.51
CA CYS A 55 7.45 11.40 -1.84
C CYS A 55 7.75 12.79 -1.28
N ASP A 56 6.88 13.35 -0.43
CA ASP A 56 7.05 14.68 0.16
C ASP A 56 7.14 15.80 -0.90
N ILE A 57 6.51 15.60 -2.06
CA ILE A 57 6.43 16.59 -3.14
C ILE A 57 5.07 17.28 -3.02
N ASP A 58 5.07 18.61 -3.09
CA ASP A 58 3.85 19.40 -3.03
C ASP A 58 2.88 18.99 -4.16
N VAL A 59 1.62 18.72 -3.79
CA VAL A 59 0.60 18.21 -4.70
C VAL A 59 0.02 19.31 -5.59
N GLN A 60 0.12 20.59 -5.18
CA GLN A 60 -0.38 21.71 -5.96
C GLN A 60 0.71 22.29 -6.88
N GLY A 61 1.89 22.57 -6.36
CA GLY A 61 3.00 23.22 -7.06
C GLY A 61 3.96 22.29 -7.81
N TRP A 62 3.70 20.97 -7.88
CA TRP A 62 4.60 20.06 -8.62
C TRP A 62 4.69 20.39 -10.12
N SER A 63 3.66 21.01 -10.72
CA SER A 63 3.69 21.41 -12.13
C SER A 63 4.78 22.44 -12.39
N ASP A 64 4.84 23.46 -11.52
CA ASP A 64 5.79 24.55 -11.65
C ASP A 64 7.21 24.02 -11.52
N LEU A 65 7.44 23.15 -10.53
CA LEU A 65 8.69 22.43 -10.36
C LEU A 65 9.01 21.50 -11.54
N ALA A 66 7.99 20.92 -12.18
CA ALA A 66 8.15 20.04 -13.33
C ALA A 66 8.47 20.81 -14.63
N THR A 67 8.31 22.13 -14.67
CA THR A 67 8.66 22.95 -15.84
C THR A 67 10.15 22.84 -16.15
N ASP A 68 11.02 22.97 -15.13
CA ASP A 68 12.44 22.68 -15.28
C ASP A 68 12.70 21.17 -15.20
N ARG A 69 13.15 20.59 -16.33
CA ARG A 69 13.49 19.17 -16.43
C ARG A 69 14.61 18.75 -15.47
N SER A 70 15.58 19.64 -15.22
CA SER A 70 16.74 19.36 -14.39
C SER A 70 16.36 19.37 -12.91
N ALA A 71 15.71 20.43 -12.42
CA ALA A 71 15.16 20.50 -11.07
C ALA A 71 14.18 19.36 -10.78
N TRP A 72 13.27 19.05 -11.71
CA TRP A 72 12.34 17.93 -11.57
C TRP A 72 13.04 16.58 -11.40
N ARG A 73 14.08 16.34 -12.22
CA ARG A 73 14.85 15.08 -12.13
C ARG A 73 15.60 14.99 -10.80
N CYS A 74 16.19 16.09 -10.35
CA CYS A 74 16.91 16.15 -9.07
C CYS A 74 15.96 15.87 -7.90
N ARG A 75 14.83 16.60 -7.83
CA ARG A 75 13.81 16.41 -6.79
C ARG A 75 13.27 15.00 -6.77
N ILE A 76 12.94 14.42 -7.92
CA ILE A 76 12.51 13.02 -7.99
C ILE A 76 13.57 12.12 -7.41
N GLN A 77 14.84 12.27 -7.81
CA GLN A 77 15.90 11.39 -7.36
C GLN A 77 16.00 11.38 -5.84
N GLU A 78 16.08 12.56 -5.23
CA GLU A 78 16.11 12.74 -3.78
C GLU A 78 14.87 12.14 -3.09
N ALA A 79 13.68 12.56 -3.51
CA ALA A 79 12.40 12.13 -2.93
C ALA A 79 12.22 10.60 -2.98
N THR A 80 12.64 10.01 -4.11
CA THR A 80 12.46 8.57 -4.33
C THR A 80 13.45 7.75 -3.52
N THR A 81 14.69 8.24 -3.36
CA THR A 81 15.70 7.60 -2.50
C THR A 81 15.23 7.58 -1.05
N LYS A 82 14.83 8.74 -0.51
CA LYS A 82 14.29 8.85 0.86
C LYS A 82 13.11 7.91 1.09
N PHE A 83 12.14 7.91 0.18
CA PHE A 83 10.98 7.00 0.27
C PHE A 83 11.40 5.52 0.27
N GLU A 84 12.38 5.14 -0.55
CA GLU A 84 12.84 3.75 -0.63
C GLU A 84 13.56 3.34 0.66
N GLU A 85 14.40 4.20 1.21
CA GLU A 85 15.10 3.99 2.49
C GLU A 85 14.10 3.80 3.64
N GLU A 86 13.09 4.67 3.75
CA GLU A 86 12.03 4.56 4.75
C GLU A 86 11.25 3.25 4.59
N ARG A 87 10.93 2.88 3.34
CA ARG A 87 10.20 1.64 3.04
C ARG A 87 11.00 0.40 3.41
N ILE A 88 12.29 0.35 3.09
CA ILE A 88 13.20 -0.75 3.44
C ILE A 88 13.34 -0.84 4.96
N THR A 89 13.58 0.29 5.63
CA THR A 89 13.71 0.38 7.09
C THR A 89 12.45 -0.12 7.79
N ALA A 90 11.26 0.32 7.34
CA ALA A 90 9.99 -0.14 7.89
C ALA A 90 9.76 -1.66 7.66
N ALA A 91 10.16 -2.18 6.49
CA ALA A 91 10.08 -3.61 6.21
C ALA A 91 11.02 -4.43 7.12
N ASN A 92 12.25 -3.96 7.33
CA ASN A 92 13.23 -4.58 8.21
C ASN A 92 12.75 -4.57 9.67
N ASN A 93 12.22 -3.44 10.15
CA ASN A 93 11.64 -3.32 11.49
C ASN A 93 10.49 -4.30 11.70
N LYS A 94 9.62 -4.49 10.69
CA LYS A 94 8.54 -5.49 10.76
C LYS A 94 9.07 -6.93 10.81
N ARG A 95 10.15 -7.24 10.08
CA ARG A 95 10.81 -8.56 10.11
C ARG A 95 11.44 -8.82 11.49
N LEU A 96 12.21 -7.88 12.02
CA LEU A 96 12.81 -7.97 13.36
C LEU A 96 11.76 -8.21 14.45
N ARG A 97 10.62 -7.52 14.39
CA ARG A 97 9.49 -7.74 15.31
C ARG A 97 8.86 -9.13 15.20
N ARG A 98 8.93 -9.78 14.04
CA ARG A 98 8.43 -11.15 13.85
C ARG A 98 9.41 -12.19 14.39
N ASP A 99 10.71 -11.93 14.25
CA ASP A 99 11.77 -12.87 14.61
C ASP A 99 12.17 -12.78 16.10
N ASN A 100 11.70 -11.77 16.84
CA ASN A 100 11.83 -11.67 18.28
C ASN A 100 10.49 -12.01 18.98
N PRO A 101 10.22 -13.29 19.31
CA PRO A 101 8.97 -13.68 19.93
C PRO A 101 9.01 -13.32 21.42
N THR A 102 8.60 -12.10 21.78
CA THR A 102 8.37 -11.71 23.19
C THR A 102 7.17 -12.43 23.83
N GLN A 103 6.50 -13.33 23.11
CA GLN A 103 5.40 -14.13 23.64
C GLN A 103 5.91 -15.51 24.00
N THR A 104 6.08 -15.77 25.29
CA THR A 104 6.13 -17.14 25.81
C THR A 104 4.87 -17.86 25.29
N PRO A 105 5.00 -19.02 24.63
CA PRO A 105 3.84 -19.73 24.11
C PRO A 105 3.01 -20.21 25.30
N THR A 106 1.96 -19.46 25.62
CA THR A 106 0.91 -19.89 26.55
C THR A 106 0.33 -21.21 26.03
N PRO A 107 0.40 -22.32 26.79
CA PRO A 107 -0.20 -23.58 26.38
C PRO A 107 -1.71 -23.43 26.24
N HIS A 108 -2.30 -24.07 25.23
CA HIS A 108 -3.75 -24.02 25.00
C HIS A 108 -4.34 -25.43 24.94
N PRO A 109 -4.62 -26.04 26.10
CA PRO A 109 -5.14 -27.39 26.17
C PRO A 109 -6.60 -27.45 25.71
N CYS A 110 -6.94 -28.48 24.94
CA CYS A 110 -8.32 -28.80 24.60
C CYS A 110 -9.06 -29.41 25.80
N ARG A 111 -10.34 -29.06 25.95
CA ARG A 111 -11.19 -29.57 27.04
C ARG A 111 -11.73 -30.98 26.80
N HIS A 112 -11.69 -31.45 25.55
CA HIS A 112 -12.29 -32.73 25.10
C HIS A 112 -11.25 -33.80 24.80
N CYS A 113 -10.02 -33.40 24.50
CA CYS A 113 -8.89 -34.31 24.40
C CYS A 113 -7.64 -33.63 24.97
N SER A 114 -6.66 -34.41 25.41
CA SER A 114 -5.43 -33.93 26.07
C SER A 114 -4.47 -33.15 25.13
N ARG A 115 -4.92 -32.74 23.93
CA ARG A 115 -4.10 -32.07 22.92
C ARG A 115 -3.86 -30.62 23.31
N ILE A 116 -2.58 -30.21 23.31
CA ILE A 116 -2.15 -28.82 23.52
C ILE A 116 -1.98 -28.14 22.16
N CYS A 117 -2.72 -27.05 21.93
CA CYS A 117 -2.62 -26.25 20.71
C CYS A 117 -1.57 -25.13 20.86
N ARG A 118 -0.93 -24.75 19.75
CA ARG A 118 0.11 -23.71 19.72
C ARG A 118 -0.44 -22.26 19.72
N ALA A 119 -1.72 -22.07 19.42
CA ALA A 119 -2.35 -20.76 19.34
C ALA A 119 -3.87 -20.83 19.59
N ARG A 120 -4.49 -19.75 20.08
CA ARG A 120 -5.91 -19.73 20.51
C ARG A 120 -6.87 -20.03 19.38
N ILE A 121 -6.58 -19.50 18.20
CA ILE A 121 -7.36 -19.77 16.98
C ILE A 121 -7.27 -21.27 16.62
N GLY A 122 -6.09 -21.87 16.76
CA GLY A 122 -5.90 -23.30 16.55
C GLY A 122 -6.71 -24.15 17.52
N LEU A 123 -6.75 -23.75 18.81
CA LEU A 123 -7.60 -24.39 19.82
C LEU A 123 -9.08 -24.31 19.43
N ILE A 124 -9.59 -23.13 19.05
CA ILE A 124 -11.00 -22.94 18.69
C ILE A 124 -11.39 -23.83 17.49
N SER A 125 -10.54 -23.88 16.46
CA SER A 125 -10.80 -24.74 15.30
C SER A 125 -10.76 -26.21 15.67
N HIS A 126 -9.81 -26.61 16.51
CA HIS A 126 -9.68 -27.98 16.99
C HIS A 126 -10.88 -28.38 17.86
N GLU A 127 -11.30 -27.54 18.82
CA GLU A 127 -12.43 -27.82 19.71
C GLU A 127 -13.73 -28.05 18.95
N ARG A 128 -13.99 -27.32 17.86
CA ARG A 128 -15.17 -27.54 17.02
C ARG A 128 -15.21 -28.97 16.46
N ALA A 129 -14.09 -29.45 15.93
CA ALA A 129 -13.98 -30.82 15.41
C ALA A 129 -13.92 -31.87 16.53
N CYS A 130 -13.29 -31.54 17.66
CA CYS A 130 -13.11 -32.44 18.79
C CYS A 130 -14.45 -32.70 19.51
N ARG A 131 -15.28 -31.68 19.69
CA ARG A 131 -16.65 -31.81 20.22
C ARG A 131 -17.52 -32.74 19.39
N GLN A 132 -17.39 -32.72 18.06
CA GLN A 132 -18.16 -33.61 17.19
C GLN A 132 -17.72 -35.08 17.29
N ARG A 133 -16.48 -35.34 17.70
CA ARG A 133 -15.92 -36.70 17.81
C ARG A 133 -16.04 -37.32 19.21
N HIS A 134 -16.04 -36.49 20.24
CA HIS A 134 -16.04 -36.93 21.65
C HIS A 134 -17.25 -36.43 22.46
N GLY A 135 -18.09 -35.57 21.89
CA GLY A 135 -19.25 -34.97 22.56
C GLY A 135 -20.59 -35.69 22.32
N GLN A 136 -20.56 -36.96 21.91
CA GLN A 136 -21.77 -37.78 21.82
C GLN A 136 -21.78 -38.75 23.00
N PRO A 137 -22.53 -38.46 24.08
CA PRO A 137 -22.76 -39.45 25.12
C PRO A 137 -23.75 -40.51 24.61
N PRO A 138 -23.76 -41.72 25.22
CA PRO A 138 -24.74 -42.77 24.93
C PRO A 138 -26.19 -42.35 25.20
#